data_AF-A0A9W4SNC5-F1
#
_entry.id   AF-A0A9W4SNC5-F1
#
_cell.length_a   1.000
_cell.length_b   1.000
_cell.length_c   1.000
_cell.angle_alpha   90.00
_cell.angle_beta   90.00
_cell.angle_gamma   90.00
#
_symmetry.space_group_name_H-M   'P 1'
#
loop_
_entity.id
_entity.type
_entity.pdbx_description
1 polymer ?
#
loop_
_entity_poly.entity_id
_entity_poly.type
_entity_poly.pdbx_seq_one_letter_code
_entity_poly.pdbx_strand_id
1 'polypeptide(L)'
;MKKLFSRKKAKGKSTIIPKGKTVNVEGASTVNVEDTSAGNVGDTSAGNVEGTSANTKQKTTTEDIQIIKELDSLHLDTPPETVNSLRAYEKKPANAFIDRMGDSFRWPTSMHENIRSQIFWAFTNEIDADEIDQEFALNCIYFYECLEKGLFNDHKEDWVLVYKQKVVKYGKALTNQQMSDLELEMPGALYFPVDSSLLEKIANPKIPPARAVHSQRSNDGGEYMIKVRVKRVGAEDTSSAMLDYQFNDGKNSNKLYKTVLDIGAPESILPYEIRSHLGKAGWQSVTATAPGYGAPAKLFLAKDPFQISIGDEHNWSGWVTTNTLRVRERVPGDQVDSSLVGNDVLDQLTYVHQKGGGLIFLNARHENQLGTFLNNLSP
;
A
#
# COMPACT_ATOMS: atom_id res chain seq x y z
N MET A 1 -55.72 0.27 -5.98
CA MET A 1 -56.07 -0.89 -6.84
C MET A 1 -55.32 -2.13 -6.36
N LYS A 2 -56.01 -3.28 -6.43
CA LYS A 2 -55.71 -4.67 -6.00
C LYS A 2 -54.27 -5.07 -5.61
N LYS A 3 -54.18 -5.68 -4.40
CA LYS A 3 -53.11 -6.59 -3.93
C LYS A 3 -53.03 -7.86 -4.80
N LEU A 4 -51.82 -8.37 -5.03
CA LEU A 4 -51.59 -9.80 -5.26
C LEU A 4 -50.24 -10.22 -4.63
N PHE A 5 -50.31 -11.00 -3.55
CA PHE A 5 -49.21 -11.82 -3.05
C PHE A 5 -49.39 -13.24 -3.62
N SER A 6 -48.32 -13.86 -4.11
CA SER A 6 -48.18 -15.32 -4.07
C SER A 6 -46.72 -15.74 -4.07
N ARG A 7 -46.31 -16.35 -2.97
CA ARG A 7 -45.03 -17.04 -2.76
C ARG A 7 -45.12 -18.45 -3.35
N LYS A 8 -44.15 -18.86 -4.15
CA LYS A 8 -43.80 -20.27 -4.35
C LYS A 8 -42.41 -20.55 -3.76
N LYS A 9 -42.38 -21.45 -2.78
CA LYS A 9 -41.18 -22.04 -2.16
C LYS A 9 -40.51 -22.99 -3.15
N ALA A 10 -39.19 -22.91 -3.28
CA ALA A 10 -38.36 -24.01 -3.77
C ALA A 10 -37.37 -24.41 -2.66
N LYS A 11 -37.48 -25.68 -2.23
CA LYS A 11 -36.57 -26.37 -1.32
C LYS A 11 -35.31 -26.78 -2.07
N GLY A 12 -34.14 -26.58 -1.49
CA GLY A 12 -32.87 -27.05 -2.07
C GLY A 12 -31.69 -27.01 -1.09
N LYS A 13 -31.64 -28.03 -0.22
CA LYS A 13 -30.49 -28.63 0.50
C LYS A 13 -29.36 -27.72 1.04
N SER A 14 -29.38 -27.57 2.37
CA SER A 14 -28.23 -27.21 3.19
C SER A 14 -27.35 -28.45 3.42
N THR A 15 -26.05 -28.36 3.11
CA THR A 15 -25.05 -29.37 3.47
C THR A 15 -24.26 -28.86 4.66
N ILE A 16 -24.46 -29.53 5.80
CA ILE A 16 -23.74 -29.36 7.04
C ILE A 16 -22.39 -30.07 6.90
N ILE A 17 -21.27 -29.37 7.11
CA ILE A 17 -19.94 -29.99 7.27
C ILE A 17 -19.54 -29.84 8.76
N PRO A 18 -19.23 -30.94 9.46
CA PRO A 18 -18.99 -30.91 10.90
C PRO A 18 -17.58 -30.43 11.28
N LYS A 19 -17.50 -29.70 12.40
CA LYS A 19 -16.28 -29.44 13.18
C LYS A 19 -15.82 -30.72 13.89
N GLY A 20 -14.51 -30.93 13.93
CA GLY A 20 -13.82 -31.59 15.04
C GLY A 20 -13.22 -32.96 14.76
N LYS A 21 -11.90 -33.01 14.62
CA LYS A 21 -11.09 -34.11 15.16
C LYS A 21 -9.80 -33.54 15.76
N THR A 22 -9.78 -33.51 17.08
CA THR A 22 -8.58 -33.43 17.92
C THR A 22 -7.76 -34.70 17.75
N VAL A 23 -6.44 -34.58 17.67
CA VAL A 23 -5.51 -35.66 17.94
C VAL A 23 -4.66 -35.21 19.12
N ASN A 24 -4.83 -35.93 20.23
CA ASN A 24 -3.99 -35.86 21.41
C ASN A 24 -2.59 -36.39 21.07
N VAL A 25 -1.56 -35.67 21.53
CA VAL A 25 -0.34 -36.32 22.01
C VAL A 25 -0.08 -35.75 23.39
N GLU A 26 -0.42 -36.55 24.40
CA GLU A 26 0.05 -36.40 25.78
C GLU A 26 1.56 -36.66 25.83
N GLY A 27 2.23 -35.92 26.71
CA GLY A 27 3.66 -36.12 26.98
C GLY A 27 4.21 -35.03 27.88
N ALA A 28 3.84 -35.09 29.16
CA ALA A 28 4.42 -34.35 30.28
C ALA A 28 5.96 -34.43 30.29
N SER A 29 6.74 -33.54 30.89
CA SER A 29 6.59 -32.93 32.21
C SER A 29 7.50 -31.71 32.35
N THR A 30 7.02 -30.82 33.21
CA THR A 30 7.64 -29.72 33.95
C THR A 30 9.04 -29.99 34.50
N VAL A 31 9.89 -28.96 34.65
CA VAL A 31 10.35 -28.37 35.93
C VAL A 31 11.18 -27.10 35.66
N ASN A 32 10.75 -26.00 36.28
CA ASN A 32 11.49 -24.74 36.47
C ASN A 32 12.66 -24.96 37.44
N VAL A 33 13.79 -24.25 37.26
CA VAL A 33 14.49 -23.50 38.33
C VAL A 33 15.37 -22.43 37.67
N GLU A 34 15.13 -21.16 38.01
CA GLU A 34 16.09 -20.06 37.86
C GLU A 34 17.00 -19.96 39.11
N ASP A 35 18.19 -19.41 38.87
CA ASP A 35 19.00 -18.58 39.78
C ASP A 35 19.82 -19.23 40.92
N THR A 36 21.16 -19.15 40.83
CA THR A 36 21.97 -18.08 41.47
C THR A 36 23.50 -18.32 41.37
N SER A 37 24.20 -17.26 40.97
CA SER A 37 25.54 -16.74 41.35
C SER A 37 26.74 -17.63 41.74
N ALA A 38 27.86 -17.39 41.04
CA ALA A 38 29.23 -17.10 41.53
C ALA A 38 30.16 -17.19 40.29
N GLY A 39 31.02 -16.24 39.97
CA GLY A 39 32.17 -15.77 40.73
C GLY A 39 33.27 -15.43 39.72
N ASN A 40 34.04 -14.40 40.04
CA ASN A 40 34.90 -13.64 39.12
C ASN A 40 36.33 -14.22 39.03
N VAL A 41 37.10 -13.74 38.04
CA VAL A 41 38.59 -13.73 37.90
C VAL A 41 39.27 -14.91 37.19
N GLY A 42 40.08 -14.59 36.17
CA GLY A 42 41.37 -15.27 35.95
C GLY A 42 41.79 -15.61 34.51
N ASP A 43 42.25 -14.60 33.77
CA ASP A 43 43.46 -14.55 32.92
C ASP A 43 43.88 -15.65 31.91
N THR A 44 44.44 -15.16 30.80
CA THR A 44 45.37 -15.80 29.83
C THR A 44 44.92 -16.95 28.91
N SER A 45 44.88 -16.68 27.60
CA SER A 45 45.93 -17.09 26.64
C SER A 45 45.39 -17.30 25.21
N ALA A 46 46.27 -16.99 24.25
CA ALA A 46 46.04 -16.99 22.83
C ALA A 46 45.69 -18.37 22.25
N GLY A 47 44.84 -18.38 21.22
CA GLY A 47 44.59 -19.55 20.38
C GLY A 47 43.76 -19.18 19.16
N ASN A 48 44.42 -19.01 18.02
CA ASN A 48 43.79 -19.06 16.70
C ASN A 48 43.09 -20.41 16.54
N VAL A 49 41.79 -20.42 16.28
CA VAL A 49 41.12 -21.54 15.62
C VAL A 49 40.12 -21.02 14.60
N GLU A 50 40.47 -21.36 13.37
CA GLU A 50 39.74 -21.36 12.11
C GLU A 50 38.30 -21.87 12.27
N GLY A 51 37.32 -21.03 11.92
CA GLY A 51 35.89 -21.32 11.97
C GLY A 51 35.27 -21.23 10.57
N THR A 52 35.14 -22.39 9.94
CA THR A 52 34.55 -22.69 8.63
C THR A 52 33.19 -22.02 8.39
N SER A 53 33.13 -21.06 7.47
CA SER A 53 31.87 -20.68 6.81
C SER A 53 31.71 -21.49 5.53
N ALA A 54 30.65 -22.29 5.48
CA ALA A 54 30.27 -23.11 4.35
C ALA A 54 29.95 -22.23 3.13
N ASN A 55 30.89 -22.12 2.20
CA ASN A 55 30.64 -21.59 0.87
C ASN A 55 29.72 -22.55 0.10
N THR A 56 28.43 -22.24 0.03
CA THR A 56 27.57 -22.79 -1.02
C THR A 56 28.05 -22.22 -2.35
N LYS A 57 28.86 -22.99 -3.08
CA LYS A 57 29.24 -22.69 -4.46
C LYS A 57 27.96 -22.63 -5.31
N GLN A 58 27.46 -21.42 -5.55
CA GLN A 58 26.54 -21.17 -6.64
C GLN A 58 27.29 -21.49 -7.94
N LYS A 59 26.74 -22.42 -8.71
CA LYS A 59 27.26 -22.77 -10.03
C LYS A 59 26.72 -21.75 -11.02
N THR A 60 27.39 -20.60 -11.10
CA THR A 60 27.17 -19.57 -12.11
C THR A 60 27.48 -20.17 -13.48
N THR A 61 26.53 -20.10 -14.42
CA THR A 61 26.72 -20.68 -15.75
C THR A 61 27.63 -19.80 -16.60
N THR A 62 28.23 -20.35 -17.66
CA THR A 62 29.12 -19.60 -18.56
C THR A 62 28.39 -18.43 -19.24
N GLU A 63 27.09 -18.57 -19.48
CA GLU A 63 26.22 -17.50 -19.98
C GLU A 63 26.04 -16.39 -18.94
N ASP A 64 25.80 -16.73 -17.66
CA ASP A 64 25.73 -15.75 -16.57
C ASP A 64 27.04 -14.94 -16.42
N ILE A 65 28.20 -15.58 -16.59
CA ILE A 65 29.52 -14.91 -16.49
C ILE A 65 29.76 -13.98 -17.69
N GLN A 66 29.29 -14.37 -18.87
CA GLN A 66 29.37 -13.55 -20.08
C GLN A 66 28.48 -12.32 -19.96
N ILE A 67 27.25 -12.50 -19.44
CA ILE A 67 26.27 -11.45 -19.18
C ILE A 67 26.80 -10.45 -18.12
N ILE A 68 27.43 -10.92 -17.04
CA ILE A 68 28.03 -10.05 -16.01
C ILE A 68 29.16 -9.18 -16.60
N LYS A 69 29.99 -9.73 -17.49
CA LYS A 69 31.10 -8.98 -18.11
C LYS A 69 30.63 -7.94 -19.15
N GLU A 70 29.56 -8.22 -19.86
CA GLU A 70 28.91 -7.23 -20.74
C GLU A 70 28.13 -6.17 -19.94
N LEU A 71 27.68 -6.50 -18.73
CA LEU A 71 27.03 -5.57 -17.80
C LEU A 71 27.92 -4.38 -17.41
N ASP A 72 29.20 -4.66 -17.13
CA ASP A 72 30.16 -3.69 -16.60
C ASP A 72 30.72 -2.73 -17.67
N SER A 73 30.73 -3.13 -18.95
CA SER A 73 31.43 -2.39 -20.01
C SER A 73 30.64 -1.25 -20.65
N LEU A 74 29.31 -1.21 -20.47
CA LEU A 74 28.41 -0.24 -21.13
C LEU A 74 27.99 0.96 -20.25
N HIS A 75 28.30 0.96 -18.94
CA HIS A 75 27.83 1.96 -17.97
C HIS A 75 28.78 3.17 -17.74
N LEU A 76 29.79 3.36 -18.60
CA LEU A 76 30.90 4.29 -18.33
C LEU A 76 30.59 5.79 -18.56
N ASP A 77 29.50 6.16 -19.22
CA ASP A 77 29.27 7.56 -19.63
C ASP A 77 28.48 8.44 -18.64
N THR A 78 27.74 7.86 -17.69
CA THR A 78 27.01 8.59 -16.64
C THR A 78 27.66 8.35 -15.28
N PRO A 79 28.09 9.38 -14.53
CA PRO A 79 28.82 9.18 -13.27
C PRO A 79 28.01 8.36 -12.24
N PRO A 80 28.67 7.62 -11.32
CA PRO A 80 27.98 6.97 -10.21
C PRO A 80 27.14 7.95 -9.39
N GLU A 81 26.07 7.42 -8.79
CA GLU A 81 25.31 8.16 -7.80
C GLU A 81 26.18 8.48 -6.59
N THR A 82 25.99 9.67 -6.05
CA THR A 82 26.66 10.14 -4.83
C THR A 82 25.63 10.35 -3.74
N VAL A 83 26.07 10.42 -2.48
CA VAL A 83 25.20 10.84 -1.38
C VAL A 83 24.47 12.15 -1.72
N ASN A 84 25.15 13.10 -2.38
CA ASN A 84 24.58 14.39 -2.77
C ASN A 84 23.47 14.27 -3.82
N SER A 85 23.62 13.43 -4.84
CA SER A 85 22.57 13.24 -5.86
C SER A 85 21.37 12.48 -5.29
N LEU A 86 21.61 11.56 -4.35
CA LEU A 86 20.55 10.83 -3.65
C LEU A 86 19.77 11.67 -2.62
N ARG A 87 20.29 12.83 -2.19
CA ARG A 87 19.55 13.76 -1.30
C ARG A 87 18.20 14.21 -1.86
N ALA A 88 18.01 14.14 -3.18
CA ALA A 88 16.73 14.42 -3.81
C ALA A 88 15.60 13.49 -3.32
N TYR A 89 15.93 12.28 -2.86
CA TYR A 89 14.99 11.28 -2.36
C TYR A 89 14.91 11.24 -0.83
N GLU A 90 15.85 11.91 -0.14
CA GLU A 90 16.00 11.83 1.30
C GLU A 90 14.81 12.48 2.02
N LYS A 91 14.19 11.69 2.89
CA LYS A 91 13.57 12.19 4.13
C LYS A 91 14.31 11.71 5.39
N LYS A 92 15.35 10.89 5.17
CA LYS A 92 16.28 10.24 6.10
C LYS A 92 17.63 10.07 5.37
N PRO A 93 18.78 9.88 6.05
CA PRO A 93 20.11 9.94 5.42
C PRO A 93 20.36 8.82 4.38
N ALA A 94 20.93 9.20 3.22
CA ALA A 94 21.18 8.35 2.05
C ALA A 94 22.35 7.39 2.17
N ASN A 95 23.16 7.49 3.23
CA ASN A 95 24.34 6.64 3.43
C ASN A 95 23.97 5.14 3.37
N ALA A 96 22.85 4.77 4.02
CA ALA A 96 22.37 3.38 4.05
C ALA A 96 22.06 2.81 2.65
N PHE A 97 21.67 3.66 1.69
CA PHE A 97 21.43 3.23 0.31
C PHE A 97 22.74 2.88 -0.39
N ILE A 98 23.73 3.77 -0.32
CA ILE A 98 25.04 3.54 -0.96
C ILE A 98 25.75 2.35 -0.30
N ASP A 99 25.70 2.23 1.02
CA ASP A 99 26.27 1.08 1.75
C ASP A 99 25.68 -0.25 1.24
N ARG A 100 24.41 -0.24 0.82
CA ARG A 100 23.70 -1.43 0.33
C ARG A 100 23.95 -1.71 -1.16
N MET A 101 23.98 -0.67 -1.99
CA MET A 101 24.03 -0.77 -3.46
C MET A 101 25.45 -0.70 -4.02
N GLY A 102 26.41 -0.19 -3.24
CA GLY A 102 27.80 0.03 -3.60
C GLY A 102 28.08 1.41 -4.20
N ASP A 103 29.31 1.88 -4.02
CA ASP A 103 29.79 3.20 -4.48
C ASP A 103 29.78 3.38 -6.01
N SER A 104 29.69 2.29 -6.76
CA SER A 104 29.64 2.29 -8.22
C SER A 104 28.22 2.32 -8.78
N PHE A 105 27.19 2.33 -7.92
CA PHE A 105 25.79 2.26 -8.32
C PHE A 105 25.39 3.43 -9.23
N ARG A 106 24.59 3.10 -10.25
CA ARG A 106 24.02 4.04 -11.23
C ARG A 106 22.57 3.66 -11.45
N TRP A 107 21.68 4.65 -11.46
CA TRP A 107 20.32 4.39 -11.91
C TRP A 107 20.32 4.05 -13.41
N PRO A 108 19.52 3.06 -13.84
CA PRO A 108 19.20 2.91 -15.25
C PRO A 108 18.61 4.21 -15.80
N THR A 109 19.11 4.68 -16.94
CA THR A 109 18.75 5.97 -17.56
C THR A 109 17.26 6.09 -17.88
N SER A 110 16.65 4.99 -18.31
CA SER A 110 15.23 4.85 -18.64
C SER A 110 14.30 4.72 -17.42
N MET A 111 14.86 4.57 -16.22
CA MET A 111 14.07 4.42 -15.00
C MET A 111 13.44 5.75 -14.59
N HIS A 112 12.12 5.74 -14.47
CA HIS A 112 11.33 6.90 -14.05
C HIS A 112 11.64 7.31 -12.60
N GLU A 113 11.66 8.63 -12.36
CA GLU A 113 11.98 9.23 -11.06
C GLU A 113 11.10 8.71 -9.90
N ASN A 114 9.83 8.48 -10.18
CA ASN A 114 8.91 7.94 -9.18
C ASN A 114 9.31 6.53 -8.70
N ILE A 115 9.82 5.70 -9.62
CA ILE A 115 10.32 4.35 -9.30
C ILE A 115 11.66 4.44 -8.57
N ARG A 116 12.58 5.30 -9.00
CA ARG A 116 13.85 5.55 -8.29
C ARG A 116 13.63 5.94 -6.84
N SER A 117 12.71 6.90 -6.62
CA SER A 117 12.30 7.32 -5.29
C SER A 117 11.76 6.15 -4.45
N GLN A 118 10.92 5.29 -5.03
CA GLN A 118 10.41 4.13 -4.31
C GLN A 118 11.50 3.11 -3.95
N ILE A 119 12.41 2.82 -4.88
CA ILE A 119 13.55 1.90 -4.65
C ILE A 119 14.45 2.46 -3.55
N PHE A 120 14.76 3.75 -3.59
CA PHE A 120 15.54 4.41 -2.55
C PHE A 120 14.92 4.18 -1.16
N TRP A 121 13.60 4.30 -1.05
CA TRP A 121 12.87 4.11 0.19
C TRP A 121 12.87 2.67 0.69
N ALA A 122 12.86 1.69 -0.22
CA ALA A 122 12.92 0.27 0.15
C ALA A 122 14.24 -0.11 0.87
N PHE A 123 15.32 0.66 0.70
CA PHE A 123 16.60 0.38 1.36
C PHE A 123 16.96 1.34 2.50
N THR A 124 16.27 2.47 2.62
CA THR A 124 16.59 3.51 3.62
C THR A 124 15.55 3.61 4.73
N ASN A 125 14.37 3.03 4.55
CA ASN A 125 13.31 3.10 5.55
C ASN A 125 13.43 1.97 6.59
N GLU A 126 14.26 2.20 7.61
CA GLU A 126 14.55 1.23 8.70
C GLU A 126 13.32 0.69 9.44
N ILE A 127 12.16 1.37 9.38
CA ILE A 127 10.99 0.99 10.19
C ILE A 127 10.06 0.04 9.42
N ASP A 128 10.08 0.06 8.08
CA ASP A 128 9.07 -0.59 7.23
C ASP A 128 9.61 -1.30 5.99
N ALA A 129 10.90 -1.18 5.68
CA ALA A 129 11.53 -1.94 4.62
C ALA A 129 11.52 -3.43 5.02
N ASP A 130 10.55 -4.18 4.50
CA ASP A 130 10.58 -5.63 4.59
C ASP A 130 11.35 -6.23 3.40
N GLU A 131 11.74 -7.49 3.54
CA GLU A 131 12.48 -8.22 2.50
C GLU A 131 11.72 -8.24 1.17
N ILE A 132 10.39 -8.16 1.21
CA ILE A 132 9.52 -8.13 0.03
C ILE A 132 9.69 -6.83 -0.75
N ASP A 133 9.70 -5.68 -0.07
CA ASP A 133 9.91 -4.38 -0.71
C ASP A 133 11.32 -4.27 -1.31
N GLN A 134 12.33 -4.81 -0.61
CA GLN A 134 13.71 -4.87 -1.12
C GLN A 134 13.83 -5.79 -2.34
N GLU A 135 13.20 -6.96 -2.32
CA GLU A 135 13.18 -7.89 -3.45
C GLU A 135 12.50 -7.25 -4.68
N PHE A 136 11.36 -6.57 -4.48
CA PHE A 136 10.70 -5.79 -5.53
C PHE A 136 11.62 -4.70 -6.10
N ALA A 137 12.32 -3.97 -5.23
CA ALA A 137 13.24 -2.92 -5.61
C ALA A 137 14.41 -3.45 -6.46
N LEU A 138 15.04 -4.57 -6.07
CA LEU A 138 16.09 -5.22 -6.86
C LEU A 138 15.56 -5.73 -8.21
N ASN A 139 14.36 -6.32 -8.23
CA ASN A 139 13.72 -6.78 -9.47
C ASN A 139 13.41 -5.62 -10.43
N CYS A 140 13.05 -4.45 -9.91
CA CYS A 140 12.89 -3.23 -10.71
C CYS A 140 14.19 -2.78 -11.36
N ILE A 141 15.28 -2.71 -10.58
CA ILE A 141 16.61 -2.33 -11.11
C ILE A 141 17.00 -3.28 -12.24
N TYR A 142 16.94 -4.59 -12.00
CA TYR A 142 17.26 -5.60 -13.00
C TYR A 142 16.42 -5.47 -14.27
N PHE A 143 15.11 -5.26 -14.15
CA PHE A 143 14.22 -5.08 -15.30
C PHE A 143 14.66 -3.90 -16.19
N TYR A 144 14.95 -2.74 -15.60
CA TYR A 144 15.37 -1.56 -16.37
C TYR A 144 16.77 -1.73 -16.99
N GLU A 145 17.68 -2.41 -16.30
CA GLU A 145 18.99 -2.77 -16.88
C GLU A 145 18.85 -3.69 -18.10
N CYS A 146 17.93 -4.66 -18.06
CA CYS A 146 17.62 -5.52 -19.20
C CYS A 146 16.98 -4.73 -20.35
N LEU A 147 16.10 -3.78 -20.02
CA LEU A 147 15.44 -2.91 -21.00
C LEU A 147 16.45 -2.07 -21.78
N GLU A 148 17.39 -1.42 -21.08
CA GLU A 148 18.42 -0.57 -21.69
C GLU A 148 19.40 -1.33 -22.58
N LYS A 149 19.68 -2.58 -22.22
CA LYS A 149 20.53 -3.48 -23.03
C LYS A 149 19.79 -4.09 -24.21
N GLY A 150 18.50 -3.82 -24.37
CA GLY A 150 17.69 -4.36 -25.45
C GLY A 150 17.42 -5.87 -25.33
N LEU A 151 17.52 -6.45 -24.12
CA LEU A 151 17.26 -7.88 -23.90
C LEU A 151 15.79 -8.26 -24.13
N PHE A 152 14.90 -7.27 -24.17
CA PHE A 152 13.47 -7.45 -24.47
C PHE A 152 13.09 -7.07 -25.91
N ASN A 153 14.06 -6.87 -26.81
CA ASN A 153 13.80 -6.41 -28.18
C ASN A 153 12.91 -7.36 -29.01
N ASP A 154 12.96 -8.67 -28.73
CA ASP A 154 12.10 -9.67 -29.37
C ASP A 154 10.72 -9.81 -28.67
N HIS A 155 10.53 -9.10 -27.55
CA HIS A 155 9.39 -9.21 -26.64
C HIS A 155 8.71 -7.85 -26.39
N LYS A 156 8.75 -6.94 -27.37
CA LYS A 156 8.29 -5.54 -27.22
C LYS A 156 6.82 -5.39 -26.80
N GLU A 157 5.98 -6.33 -27.15
CA GLU A 157 4.55 -6.33 -26.82
C GLU A 157 4.22 -7.13 -25.55
N ASP A 158 5.21 -7.83 -24.98
CA ASP A 158 5.02 -8.71 -23.84
C ASP A 158 5.11 -7.96 -22.51
N TRP A 159 4.61 -8.63 -21.49
CA TRP A 159 4.86 -8.36 -20.08
C TRP A 159 5.87 -9.35 -19.54
N VAL A 160 6.82 -8.86 -18.77
CA VAL A 160 7.94 -9.64 -18.22
C VAL A 160 7.74 -9.84 -16.72
N LEU A 161 7.80 -11.10 -16.29
CA LEU A 161 7.95 -11.45 -14.89
C LEU A 161 9.44 -11.50 -14.54
N VAL A 162 9.84 -10.67 -13.58
CA VAL A 162 11.17 -10.70 -12.98
C VAL A 162 11.04 -11.10 -11.51
N TYR A 163 11.86 -12.05 -11.09
CA TYR A 163 11.95 -12.46 -9.70
C TYR A 163 13.35 -12.97 -9.37
N LYS A 164 13.88 -12.61 -8.21
CA LYS A 164 15.27 -12.89 -7.81
C LYS A 164 16.26 -12.47 -8.88
N GLN A 165 16.00 -11.29 -9.47
CA GLN A 165 16.80 -10.64 -10.49
C GLN A 165 17.04 -11.53 -11.72
N LYS A 166 15.99 -12.26 -12.13
CA LYS A 166 15.97 -13.11 -13.33
C LYS A 166 14.64 -12.98 -14.04
N VAL A 167 14.67 -13.04 -15.37
CA VAL A 167 13.47 -13.19 -16.19
C VAL A 167 12.90 -14.59 -15.98
N VAL A 168 11.69 -14.67 -15.46
CA VAL A 168 10.99 -15.93 -15.19
C VAL A 168 10.11 -16.33 -16.36
N LYS A 169 9.35 -15.37 -16.91
CA LYS A 169 8.48 -15.61 -18.07
C LYS A 169 8.13 -14.31 -18.79
N TYR A 170 7.80 -14.45 -20.06
CA TYR A 170 7.08 -13.47 -20.85
C TYR A 170 5.60 -13.84 -20.93
N GLY A 171 4.72 -12.86 -21.10
CA GLY A 171 3.29 -13.12 -21.21
C GLY A 171 2.48 -11.87 -21.51
N LYS A 172 1.17 -11.95 -21.26
CA LYS A 172 0.22 -10.83 -21.42
C LYS A 172 -0.12 -10.21 -20.09
N ALA A 173 -0.68 -9.00 -20.12
CA ALA A 173 -1.22 -8.33 -18.95
C ALA A 173 -2.08 -9.29 -18.09
N LEU A 174 -1.78 -9.33 -16.80
CA LEU A 174 -2.51 -10.14 -15.83
C LEU A 174 -3.73 -9.39 -15.31
N THR A 175 -4.77 -10.14 -14.95
CA THR A 175 -5.91 -9.61 -14.18
C THR A 175 -5.50 -9.34 -12.74
N ASN A 176 -6.27 -8.53 -12.00
CA ASN A 176 -6.00 -8.26 -10.58
C ASN A 176 -5.93 -9.53 -9.73
N GLN A 177 -6.80 -10.52 -10.01
CA GLN A 177 -6.76 -11.81 -9.29
C GLN A 177 -5.45 -12.55 -9.56
N GLN A 178 -5.02 -12.64 -10.82
CA GLN A 178 -3.76 -13.28 -11.19
C GLN A 178 -2.54 -12.56 -10.58
N MET A 179 -2.59 -11.23 -10.50
CA MET A 179 -1.56 -10.44 -9.81
C MET A 179 -1.53 -10.73 -8.30
N SER A 180 -2.69 -10.85 -7.67
CA SER A 180 -2.78 -11.23 -6.25
C SER A 180 -2.31 -12.66 -5.98
N ASP A 181 -2.62 -13.60 -6.87
CA ASP A 181 -2.11 -14.98 -6.78
C ASP A 181 -0.58 -15.01 -6.93
N LEU A 182 -0.04 -14.20 -7.86
CA LEU A 182 1.40 -14.04 -8.06
C LEU A 182 2.11 -13.43 -6.84
N GLU A 183 1.51 -12.43 -6.19
CA GLU A 183 2.06 -11.83 -4.96
C GLU A 183 2.15 -12.84 -3.81
N LEU A 184 1.23 -13.80 -3.73
CA LEU A 184 1.26 -14.87 -2.74
C LEU A 184 2.32 -15.93 -3.06
N GLU A 185 2.46 -16.30 -4.34
CA GLU A 185 3.41 -17.32 -4.79
C GLU A 185 4.86 -16.81 -4.81
N MET A 186 5.05 -15.57 -5.26
CA MET A 186 6.35 -14.94 -5.51
C MET A 186 6.41 -13.53 -4.90
N PRO A 187 6.46 -13.40 -3.56
CA PRO A 187 6.47 -12.10 -2.90
C PRO A 187 7.64 -11.24 -3.38
N GLY A 188 7.35 -10.02 -3.85
CA GLY A 188 8.35 -9.09 -4.38
C GLY A 188 8.66 -9.28 -5.87
N ALA A 189 7.97 -10.19 -6.57
CA ALA A 189 8.10 -10.29 -8.01
C ALA A 189 7.57 -9.03 -8.73
N LEU A 190 8.23 -8.70 -9.83
CA LEU A 190 7.85 -7.60 -10.72
C LEU A 190 7.17 -8.15 -11.96
N TYR A 191 6.02 -7.60 -12.34
CA TYR A 191 5.36 -7.93 -13.61
C TYR A 191 5.04 -6.67 -14.42
N PHE A 192 5.95 -6.29 -15.33
CA PHE A 192 5.88 -5.02 -16.07
C PHE A 192 5.82 -5.22 -17.58
N PRO A 193 5.17 -4.31 -18.33
CA PRO A 193 5.20 -4.31 -19.79
C PRO A 193 6.56 -3.84 -20.31
N VAL A 194 6.99 -4.40 -21.44
CA VAL A 194 8.16 -3.89 -22.19
C VAL A 194 7.81 -2.59 -22.93
N ASP A 195 6.56 -2.46 -23.39
CA ASP A 195 6.08 -1.27 -24.07
C ASP A 195 6.23 -0.01 -23.18
N SER A 196 7.00 0.96 -23.68
CA SER A 196 7.34 2.17 -22.93
C SER A 196 6.12 3.03 -22.61
N SER A 197 5.08 3.02 -23.45
CA SER A 197 3.87 3.82 -23.22
C SER A 197 3.01 3.26 -22.09
N LEU A 198 2.98 1.93 -21.94
CA LEU A 198 2.34 1.26 -20.82
C LEU A 198 3.17 1.40 -19.55
N LEU A 199 4.50 1.31 -19.66
CA LEU A 199 5.41 1.49 -18.53
C LEU A 199 5.30 2.90 -17.94
N GLU A 200 5.23 3.93 -18.77
CA GLU A 200 5.00 5.32 -18.32
C GLU A 200 3.68 5.47 -17.56
N LYS A 201 2.60 4.80 -18.00
CA LYS A 201 1.31 4.83 -17.30
C LYS A 201 1.37 4.16 -15.92
N ILE A 202 2.21 3.13 -15.76
CA ILE A 202 2.41 2.43 -14.49
C ILE A 202 3.30 3.26 -13.56
N ALA A 203 4.38 3.82 -14.09
CA ALA A 203 5.33 4.61 -13.32
C ALA A 203 4.75 5.95 -12.88
N ASN A 204 3.93 6.58 -13.73
CA ASN A 204 3.36 7.91 -13.53
C ASN A 204 1.84 7.87 -13.78
N PRO A 205 1.06 7.16 -12.93
CA PRO A 205 -0.38 7.09 -13.11
C PRO A 205 -1.00 8.48 -12.95
N LYS A 206 -1.97 8.80 -13.80
CA LYS A 206 -2.71 10.07 -13.70
C LYS A 206 -3.64 10.03 -12.50
N ILE A 207 -3.48 10.99 -11.59
CA ILE A 207 -4.30 11.12 -10.38
C ILE A 207 -4.97 12.50 -10.39
N PRO A 208 -6.26 12.60 -10.05
CA PRO A 208 -6.89 13.91 -9.86
C PRO A 208 -6.24 14.66 -8.68
N PRO A 209 -6.17 16.01 -8.74
CA PRO A 209 -5.71 16.80 -7.60
C PRO A 209 -6.61 16.55 -6.38
N ALA A 210 -5.96 16.35 -5.23
CA ALA A 210 -6.64 15.97 -3.99
C ALA A 210 -7.68 16.98 -3.54
N ARG A 211 -7.25 18.19 -3.13
CA ARG A 211 -8.13 19.25 -2.63
C ARG A 211 -7.98 20.47 -3.55
N ALA A 212 -9.05 20.83 -4.24
CA ALA A 212 -9.08 22.05 -5.06
C ALA A 212 -9.55 23.29 -4.27
N VAL A 213 -10.36 23.10 -3.22
CA VAL A 213 -10.99 24.18 -2.44
C VAL A 213 -11.11 23.74 -0.97
N HIS A 214 -10.88 24.65 -0.02
CA HIS A 214 -11.13 24.38 1.40
C HIS A 214 -12.64 24.40 1.70
N SER A 215 -13.20 23.29 2.19
CA SER A 215 -14.59 23.21 2.65
C SER A 215 -14.74 23.81 4.06
N GLN A 216 -14.75 25.15 4.17
CA GLN A 216 -15.04 25.85 5.43
C GLN A 216 -16.54 25.94 5.66
N ARG A 217 -17.07 25.41 6.79
CA ARG A 217 -18.52 25.47 7.08
C ARG A 217 -18.98 25.47 8.53
N SER A 218 -18.15 25.24 9.55
CA SER A 218 -18.66 25.44 10.91
C SER A 218 -18.89 26.95 11.17
N ASN A 219 -19.76 27.29 12.13
CA ASN A 219 -20.12 28.69 12.42
C ASN A 219 -18.89 29.55 12.82
N ASP A 220 -17.76 28.91 13.14
CA ASP A 220 -16.45 29.46 13.47
C ASP A 220 -15.44 29.40 12.29
N GLY A 221 -15.85 28.94 11.10
CA GLY A 221 -15.02 28.86 9.88
C GLY A 221 -14.20 27.56 9.74
N GLY A 222 -14.38 26.59 10.63
CA GLY A 222 -13.70 25.29 10.59
C GLY A 222 -14.20 24.31 9.51
N GLU A 223 -13.39 23.27 9.29
CA GLU A 223 -13.66 22.16 8.36
C GLU A 223 -14.65 21.16 8.98
N TYR A 224 -15.46 20.50 8.12
CA TYR A 224 -16.41 19.50 8.59
C TYR A 224 -15.71 18.16 8.87
N MET A 225 -15.53 17.83 10.15
CA MET A 225 -14.86 16.60 10.56
C MET A 225 -15.82 15.41 10.70
N ILE A 226 -15.31 14.21 10.45
CA ILE A 226 -16.09 12.96 10.50
C ILE A 226 -15.22 11.77 10.91
N LYS A 227 -15.82 10.71 11.47
CA LYS A 227 -15.14 9.44 11.66
C LYS A 227 -15.25 8.60 10.38
N VAL A 228 -14.21 7.81 10.12
CA VAL A 228 -14.15 6.93 8.93
C VAL A 228 -13.76 5.54 9.39
N ARG A 229 -14.40 4.53 8.81
CA ARG A 229 -13.95 3.14 8.91
C ARG A 229 -13.79 2.54 7.52
N VAL A 230 -12.74 1.75 7.35
CA VAL A 230 -12.34 1.15 6.07
C VAL A 230 -12.06 -0.32 6.26
N LYS A 231 -12.58 -1.16 5.36
CA LYS A 231 -12.29 -2.58 5.33
C LYS A 231 -12.15 -3.10 3.90
N ARG A 232 -11.57 -4.28 3.76
CA ARG A 232 -11.58 -5.00 2.48
C ARG A 232 -12.99 -5.54 2.20
N VAL A 233 -13.34 -5.64 0.91
CA VAL A 233 -14.61 -6.26 0.52
C VAL A 233 -14.65 -7.70 1.02
N GLY A 234 -15.79 -8.10 1.60
CA GLY A 234 -16.00 -9.45 2.15
C GLY A 234 -15.40 -9.68 3.54
N ALA A 235 -14.68 -8.71 4.11
CA ALA A 235 -14.23 -8.77 5.50
C ALA A 235 -15.36 -8.45 6.48
N GLU A 236 -15.28 -9.03 7.68
CA GLU A 236 -16.14 -8.70 8.81
C GLU A 236 -15.92 -7.25 9.26
N ASP A 237 -16.95 -6.63 9.83
CA ASP A 237 -16.89 -5.23 10.30
C ASP A 237 -15.83 -5.04 11.40
N THR A 238 -15.54 -6.07 12.21
CA THR A 238 -14.53 -6.03 13.27
C THR A 238 -13.09 -5.95 12.74
N SER A 239 -12.87 -6.21 11.45
CA SER A 239 -11.56 -6.12 10.80
C SER A 239 -11.33 -4.76 10.11
N SER A 240 -12.18 -3.76 10.38
CA SER A 240 -12.03 -2.43 9.79
C SER A 240 -11.00 -1.58 10.51
N ALA A 241 -10.18 -0.86 9.75
CA ALA A 241 -9.38 0.26 10.26
C ALA A 241 -10.29 1.46 10.51
N MET A 242 -10.12 2.17 11.63
CA MET A 242 -10.93 3.33 11.99
C MET A 242 -10.06 4.58 12.17
N LEU A 243 -10.53 5.72 11.68
CA LEU A 243 -9.99 7.04 11.93
C LEU A 243 -11.03 7.86 12.70
N ASP A 244 -10.59 8.45 13.81
CA ASP A 244 -11.39 9.42 14.56
C ASP A 244 -11.42 10.79 13.85
N TYR A 245 -12.27 11.70 14.35
CA TYR A 245 -12.37 13.08 13.88
C TYR A 245 -11.00 13.76 13.84
N GLN A 246 -10.22 13.53 14.88
CA GLN A 246 -8.83 13.92 15.00
C GLN A 246 -8.08 12.78 15.67
N PHE A 247 -6.88 12.49 15.21
CA PHE A 247 -6.04 11.47 15.81
C PHE A 247 -4.56 11.81 15.64
N ASN A 248 -3.73 11.33 16.57
CA ASN A 248 -2.29 11.44 16.48
C ASN A 248 -1.74 10.19 15.80
N ASP A 249 -0.99 10.38 14.72
CA ASP A 249 -0.21 9.32 14.09
C ASP A 249 1.06 9.08 14.90
N GLY A 250 0.99 8.10 15.81
CA GLY A 250 2.11 7.72 16.66
C GLY A 250 3.34 7.24 15.90
N LYS A 251 3.19 6.84 14.63
CA LYS A 251 4.30 6.37 13.78
C LYS A 251 4.93 7.49 12.95
N ASN A 252 4.33 8.67 12.94
CA ASN A 252 4.83 9.87 12.28
C ASN A 252 4.98 11.01 13.28
N SER A 253 5.83 10.83 14.29
CA SER A 253 6.15 11.87 15.28
C SER A 253 4.93 12.47 16.01
N ASN A 254 3.90 11.66 16.26
CA ASN A 254 2.62 12.09 16.83
C ASN A 254 1.94 13.21 16.02
N LYS A 255 2.08 13.20 14.70
CA LYS A 255 1.44 14.18 13.84
C LYS A 255 -0.09 14.12 14.01
N LEU A 256 -0.69 15.27 14.31
CA LEU A 256 -2.14 15.40 14.40
C LEU A 256 -2.76 15.43 13.00
N TYR A 257 -3.69 14.53 12.75
CA TYR A 257 -4.54 14.52 11.56
C TYR A 257 -5.97 14.92 11.91
N LYS A 258 -6.63 15.66 11.01
CA LYS A 258 -8.08 15.85 10.99
C LYS A 258 -8.69 14.94 9.93
N THR A 259 -9.83 14.33 10.19
CA THR A 259 -10.57 13.56 9.18
C THR A 259 -11.73 14.38 8.66
N VAL A 260 -11.63 14.83 7.42
CA VAL A 260 -12.48 15.90 6.84
C VAL A 260 -13.33 15.36 5.71
N LEU A 261 -14.61 15.78 5.69
CA LEU A 261 -15.49 15.65 4.52
C LEU A 261 -15.13 16.74 3.51
N ASP A 262 -14.65 16.32 2.33
CA ASP A 262 -14.09 17.21 1.33
C ASP A 262 -14.76 17.01 -0.03
N ILE A 263 -15.82 17.77 -0.29
CA ILE A 263 -16.51 17.79 -1.60
C ILE A 263 -15.63 18.34 -2.74
N GLY A 264 -14.52 19.01 -2.39
CA GLY A 264 -13.51 19.49 -3.32
C GLY A 264 -12.51 18.40 -3.72
N ALA A 265 -12.62 17.20 -3.12
CA ALA A 265 -11.79 16.05 -3.42
C ALA A 265 -12.52 15.02 -4.29
N PRO A 266 -12.04 14.72 -5.51
CA PRO A 266 -12.65 13.69 -6.35
C PRO A 266 -12.55 12.28 -5.75
N GLU A 267 -11.44 12.00 -5.07
CA GLU A 267 -11.14 10.69 -4.48
C GLU A 267 -10.77 10.83 -3.00
N SER A 268 -11.12 9.83 -2.21
CA SER A 268 -10.75 9.75 -0.80
C SER A 268 -9.27 9.44 -0.65
N ILE A 269 -8.57 10.25 0.15
CA ILE A 269 -7.13 10.11 0.43
C ILE A 269 -6.93 10.05 1.94
N LEU A 270 -6.55 8.88 2.43
CA LEU A 270 -6.42 8.60 3.85
C LEU A 270 -4.95 8.48 4.28
N PRO A 271 -4.63 8.68 5.57
CA PRO A 271 -3.28 8.50 6.09
C PRO A 271 -2.80 7.05 6.04
N TYR A 272 -1.48 6.86 6.11
CA TYR A 272 -0.82 5.55 6.03
C TYR A 272 -1.36 4.52 7.02
N GLU A 273 -1.90 4.97 8.14
CA GLU A 273 -2.48 4.13 9.19
C GLU A 273 -3.51 3.13 8.65
N ILE A 274 -4.31 3.51 7.65
CA ILE A 274 -5.26 2.59 7.00
C ILE A 274 -4.54 1.39 6.37
N ARG A 275 -3.48 1.65 5.59
CA ARG A 275 -2.68 0.59 4.97
C ARG A 275 -1.89 -0.19 6.02
N SER A 276 -1.38 0.47 7.06
CA SER A 276 -0.68 -0.21 8.15
C SER A 276 -1.59 -1.19 8.89
N HIS A 277 -2.86 -0.85 9.09
CA HIS A 277 -3.82 -1.70 9.78
C HIS A 277 -4.38 -2.81 8.87
N LEU A 278 -4.72 -2.49 7.62
CA LEU A 278 -5.29 -3.45 6.67
C LEU A 278 -4.26 -4.33 5.97
N GLY A 279 -2.96 -4.01 6.08
CA GLY A 279 -1.86 -4.71 5.40
C GLY A 279 -1.70 -4.34 3.92
N LYS A 280 -0.67 -4.93 3.28
CA LYS A 280 -0.24 -4.60 1.90
C LYS A 280 -1.13 -5.15 0.78
N ALA A 281 -1.86 -6.23 1.04
CA ALA A 281 -2.74 -6.80 0.02
C ALA A 281 -3.91 -5.86 -0.32
N GLY A 282 -4.25 -5.80 -1.62
CA GLY A 282 -5.24 -4.87 -2.17
C GLY A 282 -4.67 -3.52 -2.62
N TRP A 283 -3.39 -3.25 -2.39
CA TRP A 283 -2.70 -2.05 -2.89
C TRP A 283 -1.82 -2.39 -4.09
N GLN A 284 -1.60 -1.41 -4.97
CA GLN A 284 -0.60 -1.52 -6.04
C GLN A 284 0.82 -1.50 -5.47
N SER A 285 1.73 -2.25 -6.11
CA SER A 285 3.14 -2.26 -5.73
C SER A 285 3.82 -0.93 -6.02
N VAL A 286 3.48 -0.28 -7.14
CA VAL A 286 4.05 1.02 -7.53
C VAL A 286 3.25 2.14 -6.87
N THR A 287 3.97 3.06 -6.21
CA THR A 287 3.36 4.27 -5.65
C THR A 287 3.17 5.35 -6.72
N ALA A 288 2.45 6.41 -6.42
CA ALA A 288 2.35 7.57 -7.29
C ALA A 288 2.65 8.86 -6.54
N THR A 289 3.01 9.92 -7.25
CA THR A 289 3.22 11.22 -6.64
C THR A 289 1.90 11.98 -6.53
N ALA A 290 1.57 12.47 -5.34
CA ALA A 290 0.37 13.25 -5.08
C ALA A 290 0.41 14.60 -5.84
N PRO A 291 -0.64 14.94 -6.60
CA PRO A 291 -0.79 16.28 -7.16
C PRO A 291 -1.50 17.22 -6.19
N GLY A 292 -1.10 18.50 -6.19
CA GLY A 292 -1.72 19.55 -5.38
C GLY A 292 -1.47 19.36 -3.88
N TYR A 293 -2.55 19.30 -3.08
CA TYR A 293 -2.44 19.10 -1.64
C TYR A 293 -1.71 17.79 -1.31
N GLY A 294 -0.56 17.94 -0.66
CA GLY A 294 0.34 16.86 -0.31
C GLY A 294 1.43 16.56 -1.33
N ALA A 295 1.54 17.27 -2.45
CA ALA A 295 2.73 17.17 -3.29
C ALA A 295 4.01 17.52 -2.49
N PRO A 296 5.15 16.84 -2.72
CA PRO A 296 5.38 15.71 -3.63
C PRO A 296 5.23 14.33 -2.94
N ALA A 297 4.39 14.21 -1.92
CA ALA A 297 4.22 12.96 -1.17
C ALA A 297 3.75 11.80 -2.05
N LYS A 298 4.11 10.59 -1.64
CA LYS A 298 3.74 9.34 -2.32
C LYS A 298 2.37 8.84 -1.87
N LEU A 299 1.65 8.22 -2.80
CA LEU A 299 0.36 7.60 -2.61
C LEU A 299 0.44 6.11 -2.97
N PHE A 300 -0.09 5.26 -2.10
CA PHE A 300 -0.47 3.88 -2.41
C PHE A 300 -1.86 3.88 -3.03
N LEU A 301 -1.97 3.20 -4.16
CA LEU A 301 -3.19 3.14 -4.96
C LEU A 301 -3.93 1.84 -4.67
N ALA A 302 -5.25 1.88 -4.60
CA ALA A 302 -6.05 0.67 -4.56
C ALA A 302 -5.83 -0.15 -5.86
N LYS A 303 -5.52 -1.43 -5.70
CA LYS A 303 -5.60 -2.47 -6.72
C LYS A 303 -6.97 -3.15 -6.66
N ASP A 304 -7.40 -3.47 -5.44
CA ASP A 304 -8.67 -4.12 -5.16
C ASP A 304 -9.68 -3.12 -4.57
N PRO A 305 -10.99 -3.37 -4.70
CA PRO A 305 -12.00 -2.53 -4.06
C PRO A 305 -11.95 -2.61 -2.54
N PHE A 306 -12.19 -1.47 -1.89
CA PHE A 306 -12.37 -1.34 -0.45
C PHE A 306 -13.79 -0.88 -0.12
N GLN A 307 -14.23 -1.14 1.10
CA GLN A 307 -15.47 -0.61 1.64
C GLN A 307 -15.20 0.46 2.68
N ILE A 308 -15.92 1.58 2.56
CA ILE A 308 -15.81 2.72 3.45
C ILE A 308 -17.18 2.99 4.07
N SER A 309 -17.20 3.32 5.36
CA SER A 309 -18.36 3.84 6.05
C SER A 309 -17.92 5.06 6.85
N ILE A 310 -18.73 6.10 6.80
CA ILE A 310 -18.45 7.39 7.43
C ILE A 310 -19.55 7.70 8.44
N GLY A 311 -19.23 8.46 9.47
CA GLY A 311 -20.23 8.82 10.46
C GLY A 311 -19.68 9.43 11.73
N ASP A 312 -20.45 9.28 12.80
CA ASP A 312 -20.09 9.68 14.15
C ASP A 312 -20.14 8.48 15.11
N GLU A 313 -19.99 8.71 16.41
CA GLU A 313 -20.00 7.65 17.43
C GLU A 313 -21.30 6.81 17.43
N HIS A 314 -22.42 7.40 16.96
CA HIS A 314 -23.76 6.81 17.10
C HIS A 314 -24.46 6.59 15.75
N ASN A 315 -24.00 7.27 14.69
CA ASN A 315 -24.66 7.31 13.40
C ASN A 315 -23.65 7.06 12.28
N TRP A 316 -23.62 5.80 11.82
CA TRP A 316 -22.77 5.37 10.70
C TRP A 316 -23.58 5.21 9.43
N SER A 317 -22.98 5.60 8.31
CA SER A 317 -23.48 5.25 6.98
C SER A 317 -23.47 3.74 6.78
N GLY A 318 -24.22 3.28 5.77
CA GLY A 318 -23.95 1.98 5.16
C GLY A 318 -22.52 1.92 4.59
N TRP A 319 -22.01 0.71 4.40
CA TRP A 319 -20.75 0.50 3.70
C TRP A 319 -20.93 0.77 2.21
N VAL A 320 -20.10 1.64 1.65
CA VAL A 320 -20.02 1.91 0.20
C VAL A 320 -18.70 1.38 -0.35
N THR A 321 -18.68 0.96 -1.60
CA THR A 321 -17.49 0.37 -2.22
C THR A 321 -16.80 1.40 -3.11
N THR A 322 -15.48 1.54 -2.96
CA THR A 322 -14.64 2.38 -3.83
C THR A 322 -13.44 1.56 -4.34
N ASN A 323 -13.06 1.80 -5.58
CA ASN A 323 -11.86 1.26 -6.21
C ASN A 323 -10.77 2.35 -6.42
N THR A 324 -11.02 3.57 -5.95
CA THR A 324 -10.14 4.73 -6.13
C THR A 324 -9.52 5.21 -4.81
N LEU A 325 -9.71 4.46 -3.72
CA LEU A 325 -9.11 4.80 -2.43
C LEU A 325 -7.59 4.95 -2.56
N ARG A 326 -7.08 6.07 -2.05
CA ARG A 326 -5.65 6.34 -1.95
C ARG A 326 -5.24 6.37 -0.48
N VAL A 327 -4.03 5.89 -0.21
CA VAL A 327 -3.40 6.02 1.10
C VAL A 327 -2.07 6.72 0.96
N ARG A 328 -1.79 7.72 1.79
CA ARG A 328 -0.50 8.40 1.77
C ARG A 328 0.61 7.51 2.30
N GLU A 329 1.83 7.80 1.88
CA GLU A 329 3.02 7.30 2.56
C GLU A 329 3.04 7.71 4.04
N ARG A 330 3.84 6.99 4.84
CA ARG A 330 3.93 7.20 6.29
C ARG A 330 4.34 8.62 6.67
N VAL A 331 5.29 9.20 5.93
CA VAL A 331 5.83 10.54 6.22
C VAL A 331 5.57 11.45 5.01
N PRO A 332 4.33 11.96 4.86
CA PRO A 332 3.94 12.75 3.68
C PRO A 332 4.42 14.21 3.74
N GLY A 333 5.15 14.60 4.79
CA GLY A 333 5.61 15.97 5.03
C GLY A 333 4.59 16.81 5.81
N ASP A 334 5.04 17.95 6.35
CA ASP A 334 4.28 18.78 7.29
C ASP A 334 3.01 19.39 6.70
N GLN A 335 3.01 19.68 5.39
CA GLN A 335 1.90 20.25 4.64
C GLN A 335 0.62 19.40 4.63
N VAL A 336 0.73 18.12 5.04
CA VAL A 336 -0.38 17.17 5.03
C VAL A 336 -0.93 16.92 6.44
N ASP A 337 -1.98 17.62 6.82
CA ASP A 337 -2.63 17.58 8.14
C ASP A 337 -4.02 16.91 8.14
N SER A 338 -4.53 16.46 6.99
CA SER A 338 -5.94 16.07 6.86
C SER A 338 -6.14 14.78 6.07
N SER A 339 -6.90 13.83 6.61
CA SER A 339 -7.56 12.74 5.88
C SER A 339 -8.74 13.32 5.09
N LEU A 340 -8.89 12.94 3.83
CA LEU A 340 -9.92 13.48 2.95
C LEU A 340 -10.91 12.38 2.57
N VAL A 341 -12.19 12.60 2.87
CA VAL A 341 -13.30 11.80 2.33
C VAL A 341 -13.86 12.56 1.12
N GLY A 342 -13.61 12.02 -0.06
CA GLY A 342 -13.95 12.63 -1.34
C GLY A 342 -15.25 12.11 -1.95
N ASN A 343 -15.55 12.62 -3.15
CA ASN A 343 -16.79 12.36 -3.87
C ASN A 343 -16.96 10.90 -4.28
N ASP A 344 -15.86 10.15 -4.46
CA ASP A 344 -15.91 8.70 -4.67
C ASP A 344 -16.68 7.94 -3.57
N VAL A 345 -16.73 8.48 -2.35
CA VAL A 345 -17.54 7.97 -1.23
C VAL A 345 -18.83 8.77 -1.09
N LEU A 346 -18.76 10.10 -1.13
CA LEU A 346 -19.89 10.98 -0.78
C LEU A 346 -21.05 10.86 -1.78
N ASP A 347 -20.78 10.70 -3.07
CA ASP A 347 -21.82 10.61 -4.10
C ASP A 347 -22.64 9.31 -4.01
N GLN A 348 -22.15 8.31 -3.27
CA GLN A 348 -22.85 7.05 -3.03
C GLN A 348 -23.79 7.12 -1.81
N LEU A 349 -23.75 8.21 -1.05
CA LEU A 349 -24.49 8.36 0.20
C LEU A 349 -25.57 9.43 0.06
N THR A 350 -26.73 9.17 0.64
CA THR A 350 -27.75 10.20 0.84
C THR A 350 -27.67 10.69 2.28
N TYR A 351 -27.29 11.95 2.48
CA TYR A 351 -27.13 12.51 3.80
C TYR A 351 -27.57 13.98 3.85
N VAL A 352 -27.96 14.41 5.03
CA VAL A 352 -28.24 15.82 5.31
C VAL A 352 -27.40 16.27 6.49
N HIS A 353 -26.95 17.52 6.44
CA HIS A 353 -26.29 18.16 7.57
C HIS A 353 -27.36 18.87 8.42
N GLN A 354 -27.41 18.54 9.71
CA GLN A 354 -28.28 19.22 10.65
C GLN A 354 -27.55 20.44 11.22
N LYS A 355 -28.14 21.64 11.11
CA LYS A 355 -27.55 22.87 11.67
C LYS A 355 -27.30 22.71 13.18
N GLY A 356 -26.06 22.87 13.61
CA GLY A 356 -25.64 22.71 15.01
C GLY A 356 -25.57 21.24 15.47
N GLY A 357 -25.73 20.28 14.56
CA GLY A 357 -25.64 18.84 14.79
C GLY A 357 -24.72 18.14 13.78
N GLY A 358 -24.76 16.80 13.78
CA GLY A 358 -23.95 15.95 12.91
C GLY A 358 -24.58 15.68 11.54
N LEU A 359 -24.04 14.67 10.84
CA LEU A 359 -24.64 14.14 9.63
C LEU A 359 -25.78 13.19 10.00
N ILE A 360 -26.86 13.27 9.24
CA ILE A 360 -27.92 12.27 9.26
C ILE A 360 -27.88 11.53 7.93
N PHE A 361 -27.56 10.24 7.97
CA PHE A 361 -27.64 9.36 6.80
C PHE A 361 -29.08 8.93 6.57
N LEU A 362 -29.61 9.32 5.42
CA LEU A 362 -30.97 9.01 5.04
C LEU A 362 -31.06 7.55 4.55
N ASN A 363 -32.16 6.90 4.90
CA ASN A 363 -32.45 5.52 4.52
C ASN A 363 -33.97 5.36 4.36
N ALA A 364 -34.43 4.17 3.99
CA ALA A 364 -35.85 3.89 3.72
C ALA A 364 -36.81 4.32 4.84
N ARG A 365 -36.36 4.39 6.10
CA ARG A 365 -37.18 4.85 7.24
C ARG A 365 -37.47 6.35 7.19
N HIS A 366 -36.58 7.12 6.56
CA HIS A 366 -36.67 8.57 6.42
C HIS A 366 -37.44 9.01 5.17
N GLU A 367 -37.68 8.12 4.20
CA GLU A 367 -38.35 8.44 2.93
C GLU A 367 -39.73 9.08 3.13
N ASN A 368 -40.56 8.53 4.02
CA ASN A 368 -41.90 9.08 4.27
C ASN A 368 -41.85 10.50 4.88
N GLN A 369 -40.90 10.75 5.77
CA GLN A 369 -40.72 12.06 6.41
C GLN A 369 -40.17 13.08 5.41
N LEU A 370 -39.21 12.68 4.57
CA LEU A 370 -38.66 13.53 3.52
C LEU A 370 -39.71 13.83 2.44
N GLY A 371 -40.48 12.83 2.02
CA GLY A 371 -41.59 13.01 1.08
C GLY A 371 -42.64 13.97 1.62
N THR A 372 -42.99 13.86 2.91
CA THR A 372 -43.91 14.80 3.56
C THR A 372 -43.35 16.22 3.60
N PHE A 373 -42.07 16.39 3.95
CA PHE A 373 -41.40 17.68 3.95
C PHE A 373 -41.40 18.34 2.56
N LEU A 374 -41.01 17.60 1.51
CA LEU A 374 -40.99 18.10 0.14
C LEU A 374 -42.39 18.44 -0.39
N ASN A 375 -43.41 17.64 -0.05
CA ASN A 375 -44.79 17.93 -0.42
C ASN A 375 -45.30 19.21 0.26
N ASN A 376 -44.84 19.52 1.47
CA ASN A 376 -45.17 20.75 2.18
C ASN A 376 -44.36 21.97 1.71
N LEU A 377 -43.32 21.77 0.89
CA LEU A 377 -42.55 22.83 0.24
C LEU A 377 -43.04 23.14 -1.18
N SER A 378 -43.93 22.32 -1.75
CA SER A 378 -44.59 22.65 -3.01
C SER A 378 -45.65 23.72 -2.76
N PRO A 379 -45.66 24.83 -3.51
CA PRO A 379 -46.54 25.98 -3.29
C PRO A 379 -48.03 25.65 -3.44
#